data_AF-A0A6V6Z2U9-F1
#
_entry.id   AF-A0A6V6Z2U9-F1
#
_cell.length_a   1.000
_cell.length_b   1.000
_cell.length_c   1.000
_cell.angle_alpha   90.00
_cell.angle_beta   90.00
_cell.angle_gamma   90.00
#
_symmetry.space_group_name_H-M   'P 1'
#
loop_
_entity.id
_entity.type
_entity.pdbx_description
1 polymer ?
#
loop_
_entity_poly.entity_id
_entity_poly.type
_entity_poly.pdbx_seq_one_letter_code
_entity_poly.pdbx_strand_id
1 'polypeptide(L)'
;MNTGKRKYKINNYICEFIRNNWFDPDDSNDKLAAFFVVHDSIIAKIKSAENYNIPMHTLSKICYYKEISMSNFFKMLEKEYGQKLYDDYFEEKNK
;
A
#
# COMPACT_ATOMS: atom_id res chain seq x y z
N MET A 1 -4.42 -13.68 -26.95
CA MET A 1 -4.67 -14.12 -25.57
C MET A 1 -5.01 -12.87 -24.77
N ASN A 2 -6.20 -12.80 -24.18
CA ASN A 2 -6.61 -11.67 -23.36
C ASN A 2 -5.88 -11.77 -22.02
N THR A 3 -4.72 -11.12 -21.89
CA THR A 3 -3.93 -11.11 -20.66
C THR A 3 -4.54 -10.10 -19.70
N GLY A 4 -5.69 -10.44 -19.11
CA GLY A 4 -6.25 -9.65 -18.01
C GLY A 4 -5.22 -9.57 -16.88
N LYS A 5 -4.86 -8.35 -16.46
CA LYS A 5 -3.91 -8.16 -15.36
C LYS A 5 -4.62 -8.54 -14.06
N ARG A 6 -4.13 -9.58 -13.38
CA ARG A 6 -4.66 -9.97 -12.06
C ARG A 6 -4.37 -8.87 -11.06
N LYS A 7 -5.41 -8.42 -10.35
CA LYS A 7 -5.28 -7.46 -9.25
C LYS A 7 -5.55 -8.18 -7.92
N TYR A 8 -4.55 -8.22 -7.05
CA TYR A 8 -4.63 -8.90 -5.74
C TYR A 8 -5.18 -7.96 -4.67
N LYS A 9 -6.28 -8.30 -4.00
CA LYS A 9 -6.94 -7.37 -3.06
C LYS A 9 -6.02 -6.92 -1.92
N ILE A 10 -5.12 -7.80 -1.46
CA ILE A 10 -4.12 -7.48 -0.43
C ILE A 10 -3.26 -6.26 -0.77
N ASN A 11 -2.91 -6.04 -2.05
CA ASN A 11 -2.14 -4.87 -2.46
C ASN A 11 -2.92 -3.57 -2.19
N ASN A 12 -4.23 -3.59 -2.42
CA ASN A 12 -5.09 -2.43 -2.16
C ASN A 12 -5.18 -2.20 -0.65
N TYR A 13 -5.41 -3.25 0.14
CA TYR A 13 -5.52 -3.13 1.60
C TYR A 13 -4.24 -2.59 2.24
N ILE A 14 -3.07 -3.03 1.78
CA ILE A 14 -1.78 -2.48 2.24
C ILE A 14 -1.68 -0.98 1.90
N CYS A 15 -2.00 -0.59 0.65
CA CYS A 15 -1.93 0.81 0.24
C CYS A 15 -2.94 1.68 1.01
N GLU A 16 -4.18 1.21 1.16
CA GLU A 16 -5.25 1.86 1.91
C GLU A 16 -4.87 2.04 3.38
N PHE A 17 -4.32 1.00 4.02
CA PHE A 17 -3.88 1.08 5.41
C PHE A 17 -2.85 2.21 5.59
N ILE A 18 -1.80 2.20 4.76
CA ILE A 18 -0.71 3.18 4.83
C ILE A 18 -1.27 4.59 4.60
N ARG A 19 -2.09 4.76 3.56
CA ARG A 19 -2.68 6.05 3.21
C ARG A 19 -3.57 6.58 4.33
N ASN A 20 -4.48 5.77 4.84
CA ASN A 20 -5.51 6.22 5.78
C ASN A 20 -4.95 6.44 7.20
N ASN A 21 -3.91 5.70 7.59
CA ASN A 21 -3.36 5.77 8.94
C ASN A 21 -2.11 6.66 9.04
N TRP A 22 -1.30 6.77 7.98
CA TRP A 22 0.01 7.39 8.07
C TRP A 22 0.24 8.56 7.13
N PHE A 23 -0.60 8.75 6.10
CA PHE A 23 -0.50 9.94 5.25
C PHE A 23 -1.51 10.97 5.74
N ASP A 24 -1.02 12.20 5.91
CA ASP A 24 -1.91 13.34 6.07
C ASP A 24 -2.56 13.65 4.70
N PRO A 25 -3.89 13.76 4.59
CA PRO A 25 -4.57 14.07 3.33
C PRO A 25 -4.15 15.43 2.75
N ASP A 26 -3.72 16.38 3.58
CA ASP A 26 -3.31 17.71 3.15
C ASP A 26 -1.83 17.76 2.69
N ASP A 27 -1.07 16.69 2.94
CA ASP A 27 0.33 16.64 2.56
C ASP A 27 0.51 16.35 1.06
N SER A 28 1.36 17.17 0.42
CA SER A 28 1.80 16.96 -0.95
C SER A 28 2.61 15.66 -1.08
N ASN A 29 2.67 15.12 -2.30
CA ASN A 29 3.44 13.91 -2.56
C ASN A 29 4.93 14.11 -2.25
N ASP A 30 5.47 15.30 -2.55
CA ASP A 30 6.87 15.64 -2.29
C ASP A 30 7.18 15.67 -0.80
N LYS A 31 6.28 16.21 0.03
CA LYS A 31 6.45 16.25 1.49
C LYS A 31 6.49 14.83 2.08
N LEU A 32 5.56 13.97 1.67
CA LEU A 32 5.53 12.57 2.11
C LEU A 32 6.73 11.79 1.58
N ALA A 33 7.13 12.02 0.33
CA ALA A 33 8.29 11.38 -0.29
C ALA A 33 9.59 11.74 0.44
N ALA A 34 9.75 13.01 0.83
CA ALA A 34 10.87 13.46 1.63
C ALA A 34 10.88 12.82 3.02
N PHE A 35 9.71 12.74 3.68
CA PHE A 35 9.59 12.13 5.01
C PHE A 35 9.95 10.64 5.00
N PHE A 36 9.39 9.85 4.09
CA PHE A 36 9.63 8.41 4.01
C PHE A 36 10.90 8.03 3.24
N VAL A 37 11.60 9.01 2.65
CA VAL A 37 12.79 8.84 1.81
C VAL A 37 12.54 7.83 0.67
N VAL A 38 11.47 8.12 -0.08
CA VAL A 38 11.01 7.39 -1.26
C VAL A 38 10.76 8.36 -2.42
N HIS A 39 10.57 7.86 -3.64
CA HIS A 39 10.22 8.68 -4.79
C HIS A 39 8.73 9.12 -4.71
N ASP A 40 8.40 10.31 -5.19
CA ASP A 40 7.02 10.83 -5.24
C ASP A 40 6.02 9.86 -5.93
N SER A 41 6.47 9.15 -6.97
CA SER A 41 5.72 8.15 -7.71
C SER A 41 5.30 6.96 -6.85
N ILE A 42 6.05 6.65 -5.80
CA ILE A 42 5.68 5.63 -4.81
C ILE A 42 4.50 6.16 -3.97
N ILE A 43 4.58 7.39 -3.49
CA ILE A 43 3.51 8.04 -2.75
C ILE A 43 2.24 8.14 -3.60
N ALA A 44 2.37 8.56 -4.87
CA ALA A 44 1.25 8.65 -5.81
C ALA A 44 0.55 7.29 -6.01
N LYS A 45 1.33 6.20 -6.16
CA LYS A 45 0.80 4.84 -6.30
C LYS A 45 0.11 4.33 -5.03
N ILE A 46 0.64 4.67 -3.85
CA ILE A 46 0.00 4.33 -2.58
C ILE A 46 -1.31 5.11 -2.43
N LYS A 47 -1.32 6.41 -2.74
CA LYS A 47 -2.52 7.25 -2.67
C LYS A 47 -3.63 6.77 -3.61
N SER A 48 -3.28 6.37 -4.84
CA SER A 48 -4.25 5.88 -5.83
C SER A 48 -4.85 4.52 -5.47
N ALA A 49 -4.11 3.69 -4.70
CA ALA A 49 -4.51 2.33 -4.33
C ALA A 49 -4.89 1.43 -5.54
N GLU A 50 -4.31 1.70 -6.71
CA GLU A 50 -4.58 0.96 -7.96
C GLU A 50 -3.81 -0.38 -8.05
N ASN A 51 -3.93 -1.22 -7.02
CA ASN A 51 -3.25 -2.50 -6.94
C ASN A 51 -1.73 -2.44 -6.99
N TYR A 52 -1.16 -1.37 -6.44
CA TYR A 52 0.28 -1.25 -6.35
C TYR A 52 0.87 -2.29 -5.40
N ASN A 53 1.68 -3.20 -5.96
CA ASN A 53 2.47 -4.14 -5.18
C ASN A 53 3.71 -3.43 -4.63
N ILE A 54 3.63 -2.96 -3.38
CA ILE A 54 4.72 -2.24 -2.72
C ILE A 54 5.93 -3.18 -2.57
N PRO A 55 7.12 -2.81 -3.09
CA PRO A 55 8.34 -3.58 -2.85
C PRO A 55 8.63 -3.68 -1.36
N MET A 56 9.05 -4.86 -0.89
CA MET A 56 9.34 -5.08 0.54
C MET A 56 10.37 -4.12 1.13
N HIS A 57 11.37 -3.71 0.35
CA HIS A 57 12.35 -2.72 0.81
C HIS A 57 11.71 -1.34 1.06
N THR A 58 10.73 -0.93 0.25
CA THR A 58 9.95 0.29 0.43
C THR A 58 9.07 0.19 1.66
N LEU A 59 8.36 -0.92 1.82
CA LEU A 59 7.52 -1.16 2.99
C LEU A 59 8.34 -1.14 4.29
N SER A 60 9.52 -1.76 4.28
CA SER A 60 10.47 -1.75 5.39
C SER A 60 10.89 -0.33 5.77
N LYS A 61 11.22 0.53 4.79
CA LYS A 61 11.51 1.95 5.03
C LYS A 61 10.33 2.69 5.65
N ILE A 62 9.12 2.51 5.11
CA ILE A 62 7.92 3.16 5.66
C ILE A 62 7.72 2.74 7.12
N CYS A 63 7.84 1.44 7.43
CA CYS A 63 7.75 0.93 8.80
C CYS A 63 8.84 1.54 9.71
N TYR A 64 10.07 1.65 9.21
CA TYR A 64 11.19 2.25 9.93
C TYR A 64 10.90 3.71 10.34
N TYR A 65 10.42 4.55 9.42
CA TYR A 65 10.06 5.95 9.72
C TYR A 65 8.80 6.09 10.57
N LYS A 66 7.99 5.03 10.67
CA LYS A 66 6.88 4.94 11.63
C LYS A 66 7.29 4.33 12.97
N GLU A 67 8.57 4.01 13.15
CA GLU A 67 9.12 3.40 14.36
C GLU A 67 8.42 2.09 14.76
N ILE A 68 8.00 1.31 13.76
CA ILE A 68 7.38 0.00 13.95
C ILE A 68 8.14 -1.09 13.21
N SER A 69 8.09 -2.31 13.75
CA SER A 69 8.57 -3.48 13.02
C SER A 69 7.60 -3.90 11.93
N MET A 70 8.09 -4.57 10.88
CA MET A 70 7.21 -5.16 9.86
C MET A 70 6.23 -6.17 10.47
N SER A 71 6.65 -6.92 11.51
CA SER A 71 5.75 -7.84 12.22
C SER A 71 4.58 -7.10 12.86
N ASN A 72 4.84 -5.95 13.49
CA ASN A 72 3.78 -5.13 14.06
C ASN A 72 2.88 -4.54 12.97
N PHE A 73 3.44 -4.09 11.85
CA PHE A 73 2.65 -3.65 10.70
C PHE A 73 1.65 -4.73 10.24
N PHE A 74 2.11 -5.97 10.01
CA PHE A 74 1.21 -7.04 9.58
C PHE A 74 0.15 -7.38 10.62
N LYS A 75 0.46 -7.34 11.92
CA LYS A 75 -0.54 -7.49 12.98
C LYS A 75 -1.60 -6.38 12.97
N MET A 76 -1.19 -5.13 12.71
CA MET A 76 -2.13 -4.01 12.58
C MET A 76 -3.03 -4.19 11.35
N LEU A 77 -2.46 -4.63 10.23
CA LEU A 77 -3.18 -4.92 9.00
C LEU A 77 -4.22 -6.04 9.21
N GLU A 78 -3.83 -7.14 9.84
CA GLU A 78 -4.73 -8.25 10.21
C GLU A 78 -5.84 -7.79 11.14
N LYS A 79 -5.55 -6.89 12.10
CA LYS A 79 -6.55 -6.33 13.00
C LYS A 79 -7.60 -5.49 12.26
N GLU A 80 -7.21 -4.74 11.23
CA GLU A 80 -8.11 -3.85 10.50
C GLU A 80 -8.93 -4.57 9.42
N TYR A 81 -8.31 -5.45 8.65
CA TYR A 81 -8.95 -6.09 7.49
C TYR A 81 -9.37 -7.54 7.75
N GLY A 82 -8.78 -8.22 8.74
CA GLY A 82 -9.13 -9.58 9.12
C GLY A 82 -9.12 -10.55 7.93
N GLN A 83 -10.20 -11.33 7.80
CA GLN A 83 -10.34 -12.35 6.75
C GLN A 83 -10.28 -11.78 5.33
N LYS A 84 -10.55 -10.49 5.13
CA LYS A 84 -10.50 -9.84 3.81
C LYS A 84 -9.10 -9.90 3.17
N LEU A 85 -8.04 -10.01 3.97
CA LEU A 85 -6.67 -10.11 3.46
C LEU A 85 -6.41 -11.36 2.64
N TYR A 86 -7.20 -12.41 2.85
CA TYR A 86 -7.07 -13.69 2.15
C TYR A 86 -7.98 -13.80 0.93
N ASP A 87 -8.66 -12.71 0.55
CA ASP A 87 -9.39 -12.64 -0.71
C ASP A 87 -8.40 -12.62 -1.89
N ASP A 88 -8.52 -13.61 -2.78
CA ASP A 88 -7.56 -13.92 -3.86
C ASP A 88 -7.24 -12.75 -4.82
N TYR A 89 -8.08 -12.52 -5.82
CA TYR A 89 -7.84 -11.53 -6.87
C TYR A 89 -9.15 -11.19 -7.58
N PHE A 90 -9.14 -10.08 -8.32
CA PHE A 90 -10.17 -9.77 -9.31
C PHE A 90 -9.54 -9.61 -10.69
N GLU A 91 -10.30 -9.99 -11.72
CA GLU A 91 -9.92 -9.78 -13.12
C GLU A 91 -10.44 -8.42 -13.58
N GLU A 92 -9.54 -7.57 -14.07
CA GLU A 92 -9.94 -6.35 -14.75
C GLU A 92 -10.49 -6.73 -16.13
N LYS A 93 -11.80 -6.55 -16.33
CA LYS A 93 -12.37 -6.65 -17.67
C LYS A 93 -11.88 -5.45 -18.48
N ASN A 94 -11.03 -5.71 -19.47
CA ASN A 94 -10.65 -4.71 -20.47
C ASN A 94 -11.94 -4.11 -21.07
N LYS A 95 -12.13 -2.82 -20.84
CA LYS A 95 -13.27 -2.05 -21.35
C LYS A 95 -12.95 -1.51 -22.74
#